data_AF-A0A1G4JV67-F1
#
_entry.id   AF-A0A1G4JV67-F1
#
_cell.length_a   1.000
_cell.length_b   1.000
_cell.length_c   1.000
_cell.angle_alpha   90.00
_cell.angle_beta   90.00
_cell.angle_gamma   90.00
#
_symmetry.space_group_name_H-M   'P 1'
#
loop_
_entity.id
_entity.type
_entity.pdbx_description
1 polymer ?
#
loop_
_entity_poly.entity_id
_entity_poly.type
_entity_poly.pdbx_seq_one_letter_code
_entity_poly.pdbx_strand_id
1 'polypeptide(L)'
;MNVDKYASRLKNLKRQRVNLAVKNRKEVNGEEKLRQRTQKPAVYSMNEEDVDAGEAVEATKAAELGSGSNGQLFAYSISEYEQWEDREQRKKGTDSGQYRDLAKATYNKEVQQIVSRLNDSGKKVDKRTATLNTKGKIVVDDNPELVSELAGLLERNTKERYAKTQKKLGRRNATETPATSTSTTTSTGFVNEKNKQFNEKLDRQAKRLEQLGSTPRNWAP
;
A
#
# COMPACT_ATOMS: atom_id res chain seq x y z
N MET A 1 8.48 -36.30 33.39
CA MET A 1 7.56 -35.45 32.62
C MET A 1 7.47 -35.99 31.20
N ASN A 2 6.25 -36.23 30.67
CA ASN A 2 6.07 -36.93 29.40
C ASN A 2 5.89 -35.92 28.25
N VAL A 3 7.00 -35.53 27.63
CA VAL A 3 7.09 -34.40 26.66
C VAL A 3 6.17 -34.60 25.46
N ASP A 4 5.98 -35.84 25.01
CA ASP A 4 5.12 -36.18 23.87
C ASP A 4 3.62 -35.94 24.15
N LYS A 5 3.20 -36.08 25.41
CA LYS A 5 1.83 -35.77 25.84
C LYS A 5 1.53 -34.27 25.80
N TYR A 6 2.54 -33.43 26.07
CA TYR A 6 2.39 -31.98 25.96
C TYR A 6 2.44 -31.49 24.50
N ALA A 7 3.29 -32.10 23.68
CA ALA A 7 3.36 -31.79 22.24
C ALA A 7 2.04 -32.10 21.52
N SER A 8 1.44 -33.26 21.81
CA SER A 8 0.13 -33.64 21.27
C SER A 8 -1.00 -32.73 21.76
N ARG A 9 -1.01 -32.37 23.05
CA ARG A 9 -1.97 -31.40 23.61
C ARG A 9 -1.86 -30.02 22.96
N LEU A 10 -0.65 -29.53 22.72
CA LEU A 10 -0.43 -28.25 22.03
C LEU A 10 -0.91 -28.28 20.58
N LYS A 11 -0.67 -29.38 19.85
CA LYS A 11 -1.19 -29.56 18.48
C LYS A 11 -2.71 -29.56 18.45
N ASN A 12 -3.36 -30.24 19.41
CA ASN A 12 -4.81 -30.26 19.52
C ASN A 12 -5.39 -28.88 19.87
N LEU A 13 -4.77 -28.14 20.78
CA LEU A 13 -5.15 -26.76 21.11
C LEU A 13 -5.01 -25.81 19.92
N LYS A 14 -3.94 -25.93 19.12
CA LYS A 14 -3.77 -25.14 17.90
C LYS A 14 -4.88 -25.44 16.88
N ARG A 15 -5.26 -26.72 16.71
CA ARG A 15 -6.39 -27.11 15.85
C ARG A 15 -7.72 -26.57 16.36
N GLN A 16 -7.96 -26.64 17.67
CA GLN A 16 -9.17 -26.09 18.30
C GLN A 16 -9.26 -24.58 18.12
N ARG A 17 -8.16 -23.84 18.26
CA ARG A 17 -8.12 -22.38 18.02
C ARG A 17 -8.55 -22.03 16.59
N VAL A 18 -8.02 -22.74 15.60
CA VAL A 18 -8.38 -22.50 14.19
C VAL A 18 -9.84 -22.85 13.95
N ASN A 19 -10.33 -23.96 14.48
CA ASN A 19 -11.73 -24.36 14.36
C ASN A 19 -12.68 -23.33 15.01
N LEU A 20 -12.33 -22.79 16.18
CA LEU A 20 -13.11 -21.74 16.83
C LEU A 20 -13.11 -20.44 16.01
N ALA A 21 -11.96 -20.02 15.49
CA ALA A 21 -11.89 -18.83 14.62
C ALA A 21 -12.77 -18.97 13.37
N VAL A 22 -12.81 -20.17 12.77
CA VAL A 22 -13.67 -20.46 11.62
C VAL A 22 -15.15 -20.47 12.02
N LYS A 23 -15.50 -21.04 13.18
CA LYS A 23 -16.88 -21.03 13.69
C LYS A 23 -17.38 -19.61 13.97
N ASN A 24 -16.60 -18.82 14.72
CA ASN A 24 -16.95 -17.43 15.01
C ASN A 24 -17.13 -16.61 13.73
N ARG A 25 -16.26 -16.79 12.73
CA ARG A 25 -16.41 -16.10 11.44
C ARG A 25 -17.68 -16.52 10.70
N LYS A 26 -18.08 -17.79 10.77
CA LYS A 26 -19.32 -18.28 10.16
C LYS A 26 -20.55 -17.72 10.89
N GLU A 27 -20.51 -17.64 12.21
CA GLU A 27 -21.58 -17.07 13.03
C GLU A 27 -21.75 -15.57 12.75
N VAL A 28 -20.65 -14.79 12.75
CA VAL A 28 -20.68 -13.36 12.39
C VAL A 28 -21.26 -13.14 10.99
N ASN A 29 -20.80 -13.91 10.00
CA ASN A 29 -21.35 -13.83 8.64
C ASN A 29 -22.82 -14.26 8.56
N GLY A 30 -23.26 -15.16 9.45
CA GLY A 30 -24.65 -15.60 9.56
C GLY A 30 -25.54 -14.52 10.15
N GLU A 31 -25.09 -13.89 11.23
CA GLU A 31 -25.74 -12.74 11.87
C GLU A 31 -25.84 -11.54 10.92
N GLU A 32 -24.78 -11.25 10.16
CA GLU A 32 -24.78 -10.16 9.18
C GLU A 32 -25.79 -10.40 8.07
N LYS A 33 -25.86 -11.63 7.53
CA LYS A 33 -26.87 -12.00 6.51
C LYS A 33 -28.29 -11.96 7.06
N LEU A 34 -28.49 -12.33 8.33
CA LEU A 34 -29.79 -12.23 9.00
C LEU A 34 -30.17 -10.76 9.20
N ARG A 35 -29.24 -9.90 9.67
CA ARG A 35 -29.46 -8.46 9.79
C ARG A 35 -29.80 -7.81 8.46
N GLN A 36 -29.10 -8.17 7.38
CA GLN A 36 -29.42 -7.68 6.02
C GLN A 36 -30.77 -8.17 5.49
N ARG A 37 -31.28 -9.31 5.98
CA ARG A 37 -32.60 -9.83 5.60
C ARG A 37 -33.74 -9.25 6.43
N THR A 38 -33.50 -8.94 7.71
CA THR A 38 -34.53 -8.43 8.64
C THR A 38 -34.60 -6.91 8.68
N GLN A 39 -33.51 -6.20 8.33
CA GLN A 39 -33.54 -4.75 8.17
C GLN A 39 -33.91 -4.39 6.74
N LYS A 40 -34.97 -3.59 6.60
CA LYS A 40 -35.21 -2.85 5.35
C LYS A 40 -33.95 -2.00 5.06
N PRO A 41 -33.52 -1.86 3.80
CA PRO A 41 -32.42 -0.97 3.47
C PRO A 41 -32.73 0.43 4.03
N ALA A 42 -31.75 1.05 4.69
CA ALA A 42 -31.89 2.42 5.17
C ALA A 42 -32.06 3.33 3.94
N VAL A 43 -33.31 3.66 3.62
CA VAL A 43 -33.65 4.66 2.63
C VAL A 43 -33.37 6.01 3.30
N TYR A 44 -32.45 6.77 2.73
CA TYR A 44 -32.34 8.19 3.04
C TYR A 44 -33.60 8.87 2.51
N SER A 45 -34.65 8.95 3.34
CA SER A 45 -35.76 9.86 3.08
C SER A 45 -35.35 11.24 3.59
N MET A 46 -35.10 12.16 2.67
CA MET A 46 -35.20 13.60 2.91
C MET A 46 -36.70 13.93 3.05
N ASN A 47 -37.29 13.56 4.18
CA ASN A 47 -38.56 14.12 4.62
C ASN A 47 -38.29 14.83 5.95
N GLU A 48 -38.30 16.15 5.87
CA GLU A 48 -38.65 17.01 7.00
C GLU A 48 -40.07 16.63 7.41
N GLU A 49 -40.22 15.95 8.55
CA GLU A 49 -41.51 15.78 9.21
C GLU A 49 -41.25 15.58 10.71
N ASP A 50 -41.25 16.73 11.38
CA ASP A 50 -41.86 17.01 12.67
C ASP A 50 -42.16 15.80 13.57
N VAL A 51 -41.28 15.60 14.55
CA VAL A 51 -41.63 14.96 15.82
C VAL A 51 -42.42 15.99 16.62
N ASP A 52 -43.74 15.96 16.51
CA ASP A 52 -44.62 16.81 17.31
C ASP A 52 -44.71 16.31 18.77
N ALA A 53 -44.93 17.28 19.65
CA ALA A 53 -45.35 17.23 21.05
C ALA A 53 -44.29 17.13 22.15
N GLY A 54 -43.81 18.31 22.59
CA GLY A 54 -43.35 18.54 23.96
C GLY A 54 -42.68 19.90 24.22
N GLU A 55 -43.47 20.98 24.30
CA GLU A 55 -43.12 22.35 24.79
C GLU A 55 -42.08 23.14 23.98
N ALA A 56 -42.52 24.05 23.08
CA ALA A 56 -42.73 25.49 23.36
C ALA A 56 -41.42 26.18 23.82
N VAL A 57 -40.84 27.16 23.12
CA VAL A 57 -41.39 28.49 22.80
C VAL A 57 -40.44 29.17 21.79
N GLU A 58 -41.04 29.78 20.77
CA GLU A 58 -40.61 30.92 19.92
C GLU A 58 -39.19 30.93 19.33
N ALA A 59 -39.04 30.72 18.02
CA ALA A 59 -39.37 31.67 16.95
C ALA A 59 -38.56 32.98 16.99
N THR A 60 -37.78 33.13 15.92
CA THR A 60 -37.31 34.38 15.30
C THR A 60 -35.98 34.97 15.75
N LYS A 61 -35.26 35.46 14.71
CA LYS A 61 -34.05 36.30 14.70
C LYS A 61 -32.73 35.60 15.04
N ALA A 62 -31.94 35.37 14.00
CA ALA A 62 -30.66 36.09 13.83
C ALA A 62 -30.06 35.78 12.46
N ALA A 63 -30.60 36.40 11.42
CA ALA A 63 -29.76 36.90 10.34
C ALA A 63 -28.98 38.11 10.90
N GLU A 64 -27.89 37.81 11.60
CA GLU A 64 -26.77 38.68 11.96
C GLU A 64 -26.11 38.05 13.18
N LEU A 65 -24.87 37.61 13.03
CA LEU A 65 -23.74 38.08 13.83
C LEU A 65 -22.51 37.31 13.39
N GLY A 66 -21.61 38.04 12.73
CA GLY A 66 -20.24 37.62 12.65
C GLY A 66 -19.59 37.58 14.04
N SER A 67 -18.33 37.13 14.02
CA SER A 67 -17.37 37.08 15.12
C SER A 67 -17.33 35.78 15.91
N GLY A 68 -16.11 35.24 16.01
CA GLY A 68 -15.76 34.28 17.06
C GLY A 68 -15.18 32.97 16.55
N SER A 69 -13.85 32.97 16.41
CA SER A 69 -12.95 31.82 16.48
C SER A 69 -13.49 30.52 17.11
N ASN A 70 -13.04 29.39 16.53
CA ASN A 70 -12.89 28.04 17.13
C ASN A 70 -13.96 26.98 16.80
N GLY A 71 -14.24 26.75 15.52
CA GLY A 71 -15.11 25.63 15.13
C GLY A 71 -14.86 25.06 13.75
N GLN A 72 -13.66 25.21 13.18
CA GLN A 72 -13.33 24.57 11.91
C GLN A 72 -12.97 23.09 12.17
N LEU A 73 -13.98 22.32 12.59
CA LEU A 73 -13.92 20.87 12.52
C LEU A 73 -13.77 20.53 11.05
N PHE A 74 -12.57 20.06 10.66
CA PHE A 74 -12.27 19.59 9.32
C PHE A 74 -13.26 18.47 8.96
N ALA A 75 -14.35 18.82 8.29
CA ALA A 75 -15.28 17.89 7.71
C ALA A 75 -14.63 17.27 6.47
N TYR A 76 -13.67 16.38 6.68
CA TYR A 76 -13.18 15.54 5.61
C TYR A 76 -14.35 14.69 5.11
N SER A 77 -14.66 14.80 3.82
CA SER A 77 -15.59 13.85 3.23
C SER A 77 -14.98 12.44 3.29
N ILE A 78 -15.82 11.40 3.31
CA ILE A 78 -15.35 10.01 3.27
C ILE A 78 -14.41 9.80 2.07
N SER A 79 -14.69 10.46 0.95
CA SER A 79 -13.83 10.42 -0.25
C SER A 79 -12.46 11.07 -0.05
N GLU A 80 -12.37 12.12 0.78
CA GLU A 80 -11.09 12.75 1.13
C GLU A 80 -10.30 11.90 2.12
N TYR A 81 -10.98 11.19 3.03
CA TYR A 81 -10.35 10.23 3.93
C TYR A 81 -9.76 9.04 3.15
N GLU A 82 -10.51 8.46 2.22
CA GLU A 82 -10.02 7.37 1.37
C GLU A 82 -8.81 7.81 0.52
N GLN A 83 -8.87 9.01 -0.04
CA GLN A 83 -7.73 9.58 -0.78
C GLN A 83 -6.52 9.86 0.13
N TRP A 84 -6.76 10.29 1.36
CA TRP A 84 -5.69 10.50 2.35
C TRP A 84 -5.07 9.17 2.78
N GLU A 85 -5.88 8.15 3.04
CA GLU A 85 -5.43 6.80 3.39
C GLU A 85 -4.60 6.18 2.25
N ASP A 86 -5.06 6.32 1.00
CA ASP A 86 -4.30 5.89 -0.18
C ASP A 86 -2.94 6.61 -0.29
N ARG A 87 -2.90 7.90 0.02
CA ARG A 87 -1.65 8.69 0.04
C ARG A 87 -0.73 8.25 1.18
N GLU A 88 -1.28 7.92 2.35
CA GLU A 88 -0.56 7.39 3.53
C GLU A 88 0.03 6.01 3.23
N GLN A 89 -0.75 5.10 2.64
CA GLN A 89 -0.28 3.77 2.26
C GLN A 89 0.80 3.82 1.17
N ARG A 90 0.77 4.80 0.27
CA ARG A 90 1.87 5.05 -0.70
C ARG A 90 3.15 5.56 -0.03
N LYS A 91 3.05 6.25 1.11
CA LYS A 91 4.20 6.78 1.88
C LYS A 91 4.83 5.74 2.80
N LYS A 92 4.08 4.73 3.25
CA LYS A 92 4.63 3.58 3.96
C LYS A 92 5.50 2.77 3.01
N GLY A 93 6.79 3.13 2.94
CA GLY A 93 7.80 2.39 2.22
C GLY A 93 7.70 0.92 2.60
N THR A 94 7.47 0.06 1.61
CA THR A 94 7.38 -1.37 1.82
C THR A 94 8.69 -1.82 2.44
N ASP A 95 8.64 -2.33 3.67
CA ASP A 95 9.83 -2.89 4.28
C ASP A 95 10.30 -4.02 3.36
N SER A 96 11.52 -3.86 2.82
CA SER A 96 12.06 -4.72 1.77
C SER A 96 12.24 -6.19 2.18
N GLY A 97 11.87 -6.55 3.41
CA GLY A 97 12.03 -7.87 3.99
C GLY A 97 11.11 -8.96 3.43
N GLN A 98 9.99 -8.61 2.78
CA GLN A 98 9.07 -9.62 2.23
C GLN A 98 8.92 -9.50 0.71
N TYR A 99 9.56 -10.42 -0.02
CA TYR A 99 9.48 -10.51 -1.49
C TYR A 99 8.04 -10.61 -2.01
N ARG A 100 7.13 -11.20 -1.23
CA ARG A 100 5.71 -11.30 -1.58
C ARG A 100 5.04 -9.92 -1.67
N ASP A 101 5.30 -9.05 -0.69
CA ASP A 101 4.70 -7.72 -0.65
C ASP A 101 5.31 -6.81 -1.71
N LEU A 102 6.62 -6.95 -1.97
CA LEU A 102 7.27 -6.31 -3.10
C LEU A 102 6.65 -6.74 -4.43
N ALA A 103 6.44 -8.05 -4.65
CA ALA A 103 5.82 -8.56 -5.86
C ALA A 103 4.41 -7.99 -6.04
N LYS A 104 3.59 -7.99 -4.96
CA LYS A 104 2.24 -7.40 -4.96
C LYS A 104 2.28 -5.91 -5.28
N ALA A 105 3.18 -5.15 -4.66
CA ALA A 105 3.32 -3.72 -4.92
C ALA A 105 3.73 -3.44 -6.36
N THR A 106 4.68 -4.21 -6.91
CA THR A 106 5.07 -4.09 -8.32
C THR A 106 3.93 -4.45 -9.26
N TYR A 107 3.18 -5.51 -8.97
CA TYR A 107 2.01 -5.90 -9.76
C TYR A 107 0.95 -4.80 -9.77
N ASN A 108 0.56 -4.30 -8.59
CA ASN A 108 -0.44 -3.24 -8.48
C ASN A 108 -0.03 -1.97 -9.23
N LYS A 109 1.26 -1.61 -9.18
CA LYS A 109 1.80 -0.47 -9.91
C LYS A 109 1.66 -0.65 -11.43
N GLU A 110 2.04 -1.81 -11.95
CA GLU A 110 1.95 -2.08 -13.40
C GLU A 110 0.48 -2.17 -13.85
N VAL A 111 -0.41 -2.77 -13.05
CA VAL A 111 -1.86 -2.81 -13.33
C VAL A 111 -2.45 -1.42 -13.38
N GLN A 112 -2.13 -0.53 -12.43
CA GLN A 112 -2.61 0.85 -12.46
C GLN A 112 -2.17 1.60 -13.73
N GLN A 113 -0.94 1.37 -14.20
CA GLN A 113 -0.46 1.95 -15.46
C GLN A 113 -1.19 1.40 -16.69
N ILE A 114 -1.56 0.12 -16.67
CA ILE A 114 -2.34 -0.49 -17.76
C ILE A 114 -3.76 0.09 -17.76
N VAL A 115 -4.40 0.19 -16.59
CA VAL A 115 -5.75 0.75 -16.45
C VAL A 115 -5.81 2.21 -16.90
N SER A 116 -4.82 3.04 -16.51
CA SER A 116 -4.80 4.43 -16.95
C SER A 116 -4.73 4.54 -18.48
N ARG A 117 -3.88 3.74 -19.13
CA ARG A 117 -3.77 3.74 -20.60
C ARG A 117 -5.00 3.17 -21.30
N LEU A 118 -5.65 2.17 -20.70
CA LEU A 118 -6.88 1.62 -21.25
C LEU A 118 -7.98 2.69 -21.24
N ASN A 119 -8.10 3.44 -20.14
CA ASN A 119 -9.04 4.56 -20.03
C ASN A 119 -8.72 5.67 -21.05
N ASP A 120 -7.44 5.99 -21.25
CA ASP A 120 -7.01 7.01 -22.22
C ASP A 120 -7.25 6.59 -23.69
N SER A 121 -7.17 5.29 -23.97
CA SER A 121 -7.28 4.76 -25.34
C SER A 121 -8.71 4.42 -25.77
N GLY A 122 -9.67 4.34 -24.85
CA GLY A 122 -11.07 3.99 -25.12
C GLY A 122 -11.28 2.61 -25.77
N LYS A 123 -10.24 1.76 -25.81
CA LYS A 123 -10.29 0.46 -26.48
C LYS A 123 -11.08 -0.54 -25.64
N LYS A 124 -12.11 -1.15 -26.22
CA LYS A 124 -12.82 -2.27 -25.59
C LYS A 124 -11.95 -3.52 -25.65
N VAL A 125 -11.78 -4.20 -24.51
CA VAL A 125 -11.08 -5.47 -24.44
C VAL A 125 -12.09 -6.58 -24.65
N ASP A 126 -12.12 -7.15 -25.84
CA ASP A 126 -12.93 -8.32 -26.12
C ASP A 126 -12.30 -9.57 -25.49
N LYS A 127 -13.09 -10.33 -24.75
CA LYS A 127 -12.65 -11.62 -24.20
C LYS A 127 -12.43 -12.59 -25.36
N ARG A 128 -11.16 -12.92 -25.61
CA ARG A 128 -10.81 -14.00 -26.54
C ARG A 128 -10.83 -15.34 -25.81
N THR A 129 -11.34 -16.35 -26.47
CA THR A 129 -11.38 -17.73 -25.97
C THR A 129 -10.14 -18.47 -26.43
N ALA A 130 -9.49 -19.16 -25.51
CA ALA A 130 -8.39 -20.05 -25.85
C ALA A 130 -8.95 -21.30 -26.53
N THR A 131 -8.34 -21.74 -27.63
CA THR A 131 -8.75 -22.95 -28.35
C THR A 131 -7.73 -24.07 -28.14
N LEU A 132 -8.21 -25.32 -28.09
CA LEU A 132 -7.33 -26.49 -27.98
C LEU A 132 -7.02 -26.99 -29.39
N ASN A 133 -5.73 -27.08 -29.73
CA ASN A 133 -5.28 -27.68 -30.97
C ASN A 133 -5.45 -29.21 -30.90
N THR A 134 -5.59 -29.86 -32.05
CA THR A 134 -5.55 -31.33 -32.25
C THR A 134 -4.41 -32.05 -31.53
N LYS A 135 -3.29 -31.35 -31.27
CA LYS A 135 -2.13 -31.86 -30.51
C LYS A 135 -2.25 -31.70 -28.98
N GLY A 136 -3.40 -31.28 -28.46
CA GLY A 136 -3.63 -31.01 -27.05
C GLY A 136 -2.99 -29.71 -26.53
N LYS A 137 -2.51 -28.83 -27.41
CA LYS A 137 -1.88 -27.55 -27.04
C LYS A 137 -2.93 -26.44 -26.99
N ILE A 138 -2.86 -25.59 -25.97
CA ILE A 138 -3.69 -24.39 -25.88
C ILE A 138 -3.09 -23.32 -26.80
N VAL A 139 -3.88 -22.83 -27.75
CA VAL A 139 -3.52 -21.71 -28.64
C VAL A 139 -4.37 -20.51 -28.26
N VAL A 140 -3.72 -19.39 -28.03
CA VAL A 140 -4.35 -18.11 -27.72
C VAL A 140 -3.99 -17.14 -28.83
N ASP A 141 -4.97 -16.80 -29.66
CA ASP A 141 -4.79 -15.79 -30.69
C ASP A 141 -4.97 -14.41 -30.05
N ASP A 142 -3.85 -13.77 -29.71
CA ASP A 142 -3.83 -12.42 -29.14
C ASP A 142 -3.72 -11.32 -30.20
N ASN A 143 -3.98 -10.06 -29.80
CA ASN A 143 -3.80 -8.92 -30.69
C ASN A 143 -2.29 -8.63 -30.84
N PRO A 144 -1.71 -8.71 -32.06
CA PRO A 144 -0.29 -8.48 -32.27
C PRO A 144 0.15 -7.07 -31.87
N GLU A 145 -0.73 -6.07 -31.98
CA GLU A 145 -0.44 -4.70 -31.56
C GLU A 145 -0.18 -4.61 -30.06
N LEU A 146 -1.03 -5.24 -29.24
CA LEU A 146 -0.88 -5.24 -27.78
C LEU A 146 0.37 -6.00 -27.33
N VAL A 147 0.74 -7.08 -28.04
CA VAL A 147 1.99 -7.81 -27.79
C VAL A 147 3.20 -6.93 -28.11
N SER A 148 3.16 -6.21 -29.23
CA SER A 148 4.23 -5.28 -29.60
C SER A 148 4.35 -4.10 -28.62
N GLU A 149 3.22 -3.59 -28.14
CA GLU A 149 3.19 -2.54 -27.12
C GLU A 149 3.80 -3.03 -25.81
N LEU A 150 3.42 -4.23 -25.36
CA LEU A 150 4.00 -4.87 -24.17
C LEU A 150 5.52 -5.02 -24.30
N ALA A 151 6.01 -5.50 -25.44
CA ALA A 151 7.44 -5.61 -25.71
C ALA A 151 8.14 -4.23 -25.62
N GLY A 152 7.57 -3.20 -26.25
CA GLY A 152 8.10 -1.84 -26.20
C GLY A 152 8.09 -1.25 -24.79
N LEU A 153 7.12 -1.59 -23.95
CA LEU A 153 7.07 -1.15 -22.55
C LEU A 153 8.15 -1.80 -21.70
N LEU A 154 8.39 -3.10 -21.89
CA LEU A 154 9.47 -3.81 -21.21
C LEU A 154 10.83 -3.20 -21.59
N GLU A 155 11.04 -2.90 -22.87
CA GLU A 155 12.27 -2.26 -23.33
C GLU A 155 12.45 -0.85 -22.74
N ARG A 156 11.38 -0.04 -22.67
CA ARG A 156 11.44 1.28 -22.03
C ARG A 156 11.75 1.18 -20.54
N ASN A 157 11.08 0.27 -19.81
CA ASN A 157 11.27 0.09 -18.37
C ASN A 157 12.71 -0.40 -18.07
N THR A 158 13.25 -1.31 -18.89
CA THR A 158 14.64 -1.76 -18.75
C THR A 158 15.65 -0.63 -19.00
N LYS A 159 15.47 0.17 -20.08
CA LYS A 159 16.29 1.36 -20.35
C LYS A 159 16.22 2.39 -19.21
N GLU A 160 15.03 2.64 -18.67
CA GLU A 160 14.84 3.58 -17.57
C GLU A 160 15.54 3.11 -16.29
N ARG A 161 15.39 1.83 -15.93
CA ARG A 161 16.08 1.22 -14.78
C ARG A 161 17.60 1.27 -14.95
N TYR A 162 18.09 1.01 -16.16
CA TYR A 162 19.50 1.11 -16.48
C TYR A 162 20.02 2.53 -16.32
N ALA A 163 19.36 3.52 -16.92
CA ALA A 163 19.73 4.93 -16.81
C ALA A 163 19.72 5.45 -15.36
N LYS A 164 18.72 5.06 -14.56
CA LYS A 164 18.67 5.36 -13.12
C LYS A 164 19.86 4.76 -12.37
N THR A 165 20.22 3.53 -12.69
CA THR A 165 21.37 2.84 -12.09
C THR A 165 22.68 3.51 -12.46
N GLN A 166 22.86 3.87 -13.73
CA GLN A 166 24.04 4.60 -14.21
C GLN A 166 24.16 5.98 -13.56
N LYS A 167 23.06 6.74 -13.49
CA LYS A 167 23.04 8.05 -12.80
C LYS A 167 23.39 7.92 -11.32
N LYS A 168 22.94 6.86 -10.65
CA LYS A 168 23.28 6.58 -9.25
C LYS A 168 24.77 6.25 -9.09
N LEU A 169 25.34 5.50 -10.01
CA LEU A 169 26.77 5.17 -10.02
C LEU A 169 27.61 6.43 -10.27
N GLY A 170 27.24 7.23 -11.27
CA GLY A 170 27.90 8.50 -11.58
C GLY A 170 27.86 9.50 -10.42
N ARG A 171 26.74 9.60 -9.70
CA ARG A 171 26.63 10.46 -8.50
C ARG A 171 27.56 10.04 -7.37
N ARG A 172 27.73 8.73 -7.13
CA ARG A 172 28.68 8.23 -6.12
C ARG A 172 30.13 8.57 -6.49
N ASN A 173 30.44 8.49 -7.77
CA ASN A 173 31.79 8.79 -8.28
C ASN A 173 32.05 10.30 -8.38
N ALA A 174 31.04 11.13 -8.61
CA ALA A 174 31.16 12.57 -8.73
C ALA A 174 31.31 13.31 -7.38
N THR A 175 30.97 12.69 -6.26
CA THR A 175 31.16 13.26 -4.90
C THR A 175 32.64 13.47 -4.52
N GLU A 176 33.59 13.18 -5.41
CA GLU A 176 35.04 13.23 -5.15
C GLU A 176 35.76 14.44 -5.76
N THR A 177 35.10 15.31 -6.54
CA THR A 177 35.77 16.54 -6.99
C THR A 177 35.82 17.59 -5.87
N PRO A 178 37.01 18.04 -5.42
CA PRO A 178 37.16 18.97 -4.33
C PRO A 178 36.88 20.37 -4.85
N ALA A 179 35.73 20.94 -4.52
CA ALA A 179 35.55 22.38 -4.57
C ALA A 179 34.73 22.82 -3.38
N THR A 180 35.39 23.58 -2.51
CA THR A 180 34.83 24.38 -1.40
C THR A 180 34.31 23.62 -0.18
N SER A 181 35.26 23.38 0.72
CA SER A 181 35.24 23.76 2.15
C SER A 181 33.98 23.47 2.98
N THR A 182 34.22 22.68 4.03
CA THR A 182 33.47 22.61 5.29
C THR A 182 32.33 21.59 5.35
N SER A 183 32.64 20.30 5.20
CA SER A 183 31.90 19.24 5.89
C SER A 183 32.70 17.94 5.93
N THR A 184 32.95 17.49 7.15
CA THR A 184 33.71 16.31 7.55
C THR A 184 33.14 15.02 6.95
N THR A 185 33.61 14.59 5.78
CA THR A 185 33.41 13.20 5.31
C THR A 185 34.64 12.70 4.55
N THR A 186 35.51 12.03 5.30
CA THR A 186 36.30 10.85 4.91
C THR A 186 36.81 10.79 3.47
N SER A 187 37.80 11.63 3.19
CA SER A 187 38.88 11.26 2.26
C SER A 187 39.62 10.04 2.83
N THR A 188 39.27 8.84 2.40
CA THR A 188 40.08 7.65 2.68
C THR A 188 40.61 7.09 1.37
N GLY A 189 41.92 6.93 1.26
CA GLY A 189 42.59 6.39 0.08
C GLY A 189 42.07 4.98 -0.25
N PHE A 190 41.28 4.88 -1.30
CA PHE A 190 40.80 3.60 -1.80
C PHE A 190 41.79 3.07 -2.85
N VAL A 191 42.26 1.83 -2.66
CA VAL A 191 43.19 1.18 -3.60
C VAL A 191 42.48 0.79 -4.91
N ASN A 192 41.18 0.49 -4.86
CA ASN A 192 40.37 0.19 -6.04
C ASN A 192 38.88 0.52 -5.82
N GLU A 193 38.11 0.53 -6.92
CA GLU A 193 36.67 0.84 -6.93
C GLU A 193 35.84 -0.15 -6.09
N LYS A 194 36.26 -1.42 -5.98
CA LYS A 194 35.57 -2.41 -5.15
C LYS A 194 35.76 -2.13 -3.65
N ASN A 195 36.94 -1.67 -3.26
CA ASN A 195 37.28 -1.29 -1.89
C ASN A 195 36.48 -0.03 -1.49
N LYS A 196 36.32 0.91 -2.41
CA LYS A 196 35.41 2.06 -2.23
C LYS A 196 33.96 1.63 -1.97
N GLN A 197 33.41 0.73 -2.80
CA GLN A 197 32.06 0.21 -2.62
C GLN A 197 31.90 -0.60 -1.31
N PHE A 198 32.96 -1.26 -0.86
CA PHE A 198 32.99 -1.98 0.41
C PHE A 198 32.95 -1.02 1.60
N ASN A 199 33.79 0.03 1.60
CA ASN A 199 33.81 1.03 2.67
C ASN A 199 32.48 1.80 2.74
N GLU A 200 31.88 2.16 1.59
CA GLU A 200 30.52 2.72 1.58
C GLU A 200 29.49 1.78 2.23
N LYS A 201 29.66 0.47 2.06
CA LYS A 201 28.76 -0.52 2.67
C LYS A 201 28.94 -0.55 4.19
N LEU A 202 30.18 -0.45 4.68
CA LEU A 202 30.48 -0.36 6.12
C LEU A 202 29.86 0.90 6.72
N ASP A 203 30.02 2.06 6.08
CA ASP A 203 29.44 3.31 6.55
C ASP A 203 27.91 3.23 6.68
N ARG A 204 27.24 2.57 5.72
CA ARG A 204 25.79 2.35 5.79
C ARG A 204 25.39 1.46 6.95
N GLN A 205 26.19 0.45 7.29
CA GLN A 205 25.92 -0.41 8.44
C GLN A 205 26.15 0.32 9.75
N ALA A 206 27.24 1.08 9.86
CA ALA A 206 27.53 1.91 11.03
C ALA A 206 26.39 2.90 11.32
N LYS A 207 25.97 3.67 10.31
CA LYS A 207 24.82 4.60 10.42
C LYS A 207 23.52 3.89 10.79
N ARG A 208 23.28 2.70 10.25
CA ARG A 208 22.09 1.91 10.60
C ARG A 208 22.11 1.47 12.06
N LEU A 209 23.27 1.05 12.57
CA LEU A 209 23.43 0.66 13.98
C LEU A 209 23.25 1.85 14.92
N GLU A 210 23.77 3.03 14.57
CA GLU A 210 23.53 4.28 15.33
C GLU A 210 22.04 4.62 15.40
N GLN A 211 21.31 4.52 14.29
CA GLN A 211 19.87 4.78 14.24
C GLN A 211 19.05 3.77 15.07
N LEU A 212 19.46 2.51 15.12
CA LEU A 212 18.83 1.50 15.98
C LEU A 212 19.23 1.65 17.45
N GLY A 213 20.41 2.17 17.75
CA GLY A 213 20.89 2.45 19.11
C GLY A 213 20.30 3.74 19.70
N SER A 214 19.91 4.71 18.87
CA SER A 214 19.40 6.01 19.32
C SER A 214 17.88 6.09 19.44
N THR A 215 17.11 5.02 19.15
CA THR A 215 15.67 5.00 19.47
C THR A 215 15.49 4.88 20.97
N PRO A 216 14.98 5.92 21.68
CA PRO A 216 14.75 5.82 23.10
C PRO A 216 13.71 4.73 23.36
N ARG A 217 14.05 3.77 24.23
CA ARG A 217 13.07 2.85 24.82
C ARG A 217 12.10 3.69 25.63
N ASN A 218 11.00 4.12 25.03
CA ASN A 218 9.82 4.51 25.78
C ASN A 218 9.24 3.22 26.41
N TRP A 219 9.78 2.87 27.57
CA TRP A 219 9.08 2.03 28.54
C TRP A 219 8.08 2.94 29.25
N ALA A 220 6.80 2.80 28.92
CA ALA A 220 5.72 3.29 29.76
C ALA A 220 5.25 2.11 30.65
N PRO A 221 4.94 2.37 31.94
CA PRO A 221 4.52 1.35 32.91
C PRO A 221 3.14 0.75 32.60
#